data_AF-A0A3B9KM06-F1
#
_entry.id   AF-A0A3B9KM06-F1
#
_cell.length_a   1.000
_cell.length_b   1.000
_cell.length_c   1.000
_cell.angle_alpha   90.00
_cell.angle_beta   90.00
_cell.angle_gamma   90.00
#
_symmetry.space_group_name_H-M   'P 1'
#
loop_
_entity.id
_entity.type
_entity.pdbx_description
1 polymer ?
#
loop_
_entity_poly.entity_id
_entity_poly.type
_entity_poly.pdbx_seq_one_letter_code
_entity_poly.pdbx_strand_id
1 'polypeptide(L)'
;MNAKNDYELYHDESIIEGYWHGMLLVPCERKAYLLNLLDAARTTVSHPYKISFKEINRPGKKYDLANAWLSLVLGFMRSQSKSIKYHYFTGRSTGAEPDYQLLDEQAIGVKFVLFREREKHVDMLNYPDETSKVETSFRIGLKGGLHYLFSSRDPVRITRIHFDGYLHQGRHIDRQRVVDRLNGLRDYCEIATTPDLIDDRASDPRSKDAQDYADCQLLQLTDLLIGSFRAAFGFYSNEAQWKLAKYAHWLIHKYAEGPARMRNSRWNHTFCMSQCYLEQGSWQFETIELLEKTQASQPSLLV
;
A
#
# COMPACT_ATOMS: atom_id res chain seq x y z
N MET A 1 -17.28 23.90 -6.43
CA MET A 1 -16.29 22.82 -6.22
C MET A 1 -16.89 21.53 -6.74
N ASN A 2 -16.09 20.65 -7.34
CA ASN A 2 -16.56 19.30 -7.70
C ASN A 2 -16.95 18.53 -6.43
N ALA A 3 -17.91 17.59 -6.54
CA ALA A 3 -18.20 16.66 -5.46
C ALA A 3 -16.95 15.85 -5.12
N LYS A 4 -16.71 15.63 -3.82
CA LYS A 4 -15.60 14.80 -3.35
C LYS A 4 -15.90 13.33 -3.63
N ASN A 5 -14.89 12.62 -4.10
CA ASN A 5 -14.92 11.18 -4.27
C ASN A 5 -14.62 10.51 -2.93
N ASP A 6 -15.48 9.58 -2.53
CA ASP A 6 -15.31 8.84 -1.27
C ASP A 6 -14.30 7.69 -1.45
N TYR A 7 -13.36 7.63 -0.53
CA TYR A 7 -12.30 6.63 -0.46
C TYR A 7 -12.19 6.04 0.94
N GLU A 8 -11.88 4.76 1.02
CA GLU A 8 -11.43 4.12 2.25
C GLU A 8 -9.91 3.89 2.18
N LEU A 9 -9.24 4.09 3.31
CA LEU A 9 -7.80 3.93 3.45
C LEU A 9 -7.50 2.64 4.20
N TYR A 10 -6.62 1.82 3.64
CA TYR A 10 -6.07 0.63 4.29
C TYR A 10 -4.59 0.84 4.54
N HIS A 11 -4.18 0.71 5.79
CA HIS A 11 -2.83 0.99 6.26
C HIS A 11 -2.21 -0.25 6.89
N ASP A 12 -0.97 -0.50 6.51
CA ASP A 12 -0.12 -1.53 7.10
C ASP A 12 1.34 -1.03 7.15
N GLU A 13 2.19 -1.72 7.92
CA GLU A 13 3.54 -1.30 8.21
C GLU A 13 4.61 -2.37 7.97
N SER A 14 5.85 -1.94 7.75
CA SER A 14 7.01 -2.83 7.75
C SER A 14 8.21 -2.17 8.41
N ILE A 15 8.96 -2.92 9.22
CA ILE A 15 10.14 -2.41 9.95
C ILE A 15 11.48 -2.85 9.34
N ILE A 16 11.46 -3.46 8.16
CA ILE A 16 12.66 -3.95 7.47
C ILE A 16 13.36 -2.77 6.80
N GLU A 17 14.59 -2.46 7.24
CA GLU A 17 15.37 -1.32 6.75
C GLU A 17 14.54 -0.02 6.71
N GLY A 18 14.22 0.54 7.87
CA GLY A 18 13.33 1.70 8.03
C GLY A 18 11.90 1.30 8.45
N TYR A 19 11.08 2.29 8.74
CA TYR A 19 9.67 2.14 9.10
C TYR A 19 8.77 2.56 7.93
N TRP A 20 8.25 1.58 7.21
CA TRP A 20 7.42 1.77 6.03
C TRP A 20 5.95 1.86 6.41
N HIS A 21 5.24 2.81 5.83
CA HIS A 21 3.80 2.91 5.78
C HIS A 21 3.34 2.65 4.34
N GLY A 22 2.48 1.67 4.13
CA GLY A 22 1.71 1.54 2.89
C GLY A 22 0.28 1.97 3.14
N MET A 23 -0.23 2.87 2.32
CA MET A 23 -1.61 3.34 2.41
C MET A 23 -2.30 3.11 1.09
N LEU A 24 -3.17 2.11 1.03
CA LEU A 24 -4.00 1.80 -0.11
C LEU A 24 -5.31 2.57 -0.01
N LEU A 25 -5.54 3.47 -0.97
CA LEU A 25 -6.75 4.27 -1.10
C LEU A 25 -7.68 3.59 -2.11
N VAL A 26 -8.81 3.06 -1.64
CA VAL A 26 -9.78 2.34 -2.47
C VAL A 26 -11.04 3.21 -2.65
N PRO A 27 -11.45 3.53 -3.88
CA PRO A 27 -12.71 4.24 -4.11
C PRO A 27 -13.89 3.41 -3.61
N CYS A 28 -14.79 4.00 -2.83
CA CYS A 28 -15.95 3.30 -2.28
C CYS A 28 -16.80 2.64 -3.38
N GLU A 29 -16.98 3.32 -4.52
CA GLU A 29 -17.72 2.80 -5.68
C GLU A 29 -17.06 1.59 -6.38
N ARG A 30 -15.74 1.38 -6.20
CA ARG A 30 -15.00 0.27 -6.83
C ARG A 30 -14.60 -0.83 -5.85
N LYS A 31 -14.76 -0.60 -4.54
CA LYS A 31 -14.38 -1.54 -3.48
C LYS A 31 -14.93 -2.95 -3.72
N ALA A 32 -16.25 -3.07 -3.92
CA ALA A 32 -16.90 -4.36 -4.15
C ALA A 32 -16.38 -5.10 -5.39
N TYR A 33 -16.11 -4.35 -6.48
CA TYR A 33 -15.59 -4.95 -7.70
C TYR A 33 -14.17 -5.50 -7.51
N LEU A 34 -13.27 -4.73 -6.90
CA LEU A 34 -11.94 -5.19 -6.56
C LEU A 34 -11.99 -6.45 -5.68
N LEU A 35 -12.81 -6.43 -4.62
CA LEU A 35 -12.96 -7.56 -3.69
C LEU A 35 -13.44 -8.84 -4.38
N ASN A 36 -14.39 -8.73 -5.31
CA ASN A 36 -14.87 -9.89 -6.08
C ASN A 36 -13.74 -10.53 -6.90
N LEU A 37 -12.84 -9.73 -7.48
CA LEU A 37 -11.69 -10.24 -8.23
C LEU A 37 -10.61 -10.85 -7.32
N LEU A 38 -10.38 -10.25 -6.15
CA LEU A 38 -9.45 -10.80 -5.15
C LEU A 38 -9.94 -12.16 -4.64
N ASP A 39 -11.24 -12.29 -4.36
CA ASP A 39 -11.87 -13.52 -3.88
C ASP A 39 -11.92 -14.60 -4.99
N ALA A 40 -12.17 -14.21 -6.24
CA ALA A 40 -12.08 -15.11 -7.38
C ALA A 40 -10.67 -15.70 -7.55
N ALA A 41 -9.62 -14.89 -7.42
CA ALA A 41 -8.24 -15.35 -7.45
C ALA A 41 -7.93 -16.30 -6.27
N ARG A 42 -8.41 -15.94 -5.06
CA ARG A 42 -8.28 -16.76 -3.85
C ARG A 42 -8.93 -18.14 -4.00
N THR A 43 -10.13 -18.18 -4.56
CA THR A 43 -10.87 -19.40 -4.87
C THR A 43 -10.13 -20.25 -5.91
N THR A 44 -9.65 -19.60 -6.97
CA THR A 44 -8.89 -20.25 -8.06
C THR A 44 -7.62 -20.94 -7.54
N VAL A 45 -6.88 -20.29 -6.65
CA VAL A 45 -5.65 -20.83 -6.03
C VAL A 45 -5.97 -21.83 -4.90
N SER A 46 -7.21 -21.85 -4.42
CA SER A 46 -7.66 -22.66 -3.27
C SER A 46 -6.81 -22.41 -2.03
N HIS A 47 -6.74 -21.12 -1.62
CA HIS A 47 -6.03 -20.68 -0.42
C HIS A 47 -6.93 -19.80 0.48
N PRO A 48 -7.69 -20.40 1.41
CA PRO A 48 -8.69 -19.65 2.21
C PRO A 48 -8.08 -18.88 3.40
N TYR A 49 -6.77 -19.01 3.65
CA TYR A 49 -6.11 -18.45 4.84
C TYR A 49 -5.55 -17.05 4.60
N LYS A 50 -5.27 -16.30 5.68
CA LYS A 50 -4.54 -15.02 5.62
C LYS A 50 -3.28 -15.20 4.77
N ILE A 51 -3.06 -14.25 3.87
CA ILE A 51 -1.80 -14.12 3.14
C ILE A 51 -0.99 -12.97 3.73
N SER A 52 0.33 -13.14 3.78
CA SER A 52 1.25 -12.07 4.12
C SER A 52 2.52 -12.19 3.29
N PHE A 53 3.10 -11.06 2.86
CA PHE A 53 4.28 -11.03 2.01
C PHE A 53 5.48 -11.70 2.67
N LYS A 54 5.62 -11.52 4.00
CA LYS A 54 6.72 -12.12 4.78
C LYS A 54 6.72 -13.66 4.75
N GLU A 55 5.55 -14.28 4.57
CA GLU A 55 5.38 -15.72 4.58
C GLU A 55 5.62 -16.38 3.21
N ILE A 56 5.90 -15.58 2.18
CA ILE A 56 6.16 -16.07 0.82
C ILE A 56 7.65 -16.34 0.69
N ASN A 57 8.05 -17.60 0.92
CA ASN A 57 9.45 -18.02 0.86
C ASN A 57 9.83 -18.84 -0.38
N ARG A 58 8.84 -19.34 -1.12
CA ARG A 58 9.01 -20.17 -2.32
C ARG A 58 7.77 -20.11 -3.22
N PRO A 59 7.89 -20.53 -4.49
CA PRO A 59 6.73 -20.72 -5.36
C PRO A 59 5.68 -21.69 -4.77
N GLY A 60 4.42 -21.47 -5.12
CA GLY A 60 3.27 -22.26 -4.64
C GLY A 60 2.06 -21.37 -4.36
N LYS A 61 1.01 -21.92 -3.73
CA LYS A 61 -0.28 -21.23 -3.55
C LYS A 61 -0.20 -19.80 -3.01
N LYS A 62 0.58 -19.54 -1.96
CA LYS A 62 0.74 -18.18 -1.42
C LYS A 62 1.38 -17.24 -2.46
N TYR A 63 2.41 -17.70 -3.15
CA TYR A 63 3.06 -16.93 -4.20
C TYR A 63 2.11 -16.66 -5.38
N ASP A 64 1.36 -17.66 -5.83
CA ASP A 64 0.43 -17.50 -6.97
C ASP A 64 -0.71 -16.55 -6.64
N LEU A 65 -1.25 -16.63 -5.41
CA LEU A 65 -2.26 -15.69 -4.93
C LEU A 65 -1.72 -14.26 -4.85
N ALA A 66 -0.53 -14.07 -4.26
CA ALA A 66 0.11 -12.75 -4.21
C ALA A 66 0.41 -12.20 -5.61
N ASN A 67 0.89 -13.05 -6.52
CA ASN A 67 1.16 -12.68 -7.89
C ASN A 67 -0.12 -12.23 -8.61
N ALA A 68 -1.25 -12.90 -8.36
CA ALA A 68 -2.55 -12.55 -8.92
C ALA A 68 -3.04 -11.20 -8.36
N TRP A 69 -3.06 -11.07 -7.04
CA TRP A 69 -3.49 -9.85 -6.33
C TRP A 69 -2.65 -8.63 -6.70
N LEU A 70 -1.32 -8.76 -6.75
CA LEU A 70 -0.42 -7.68 -7.17
C LEU A 70 -0.62 -7.28 -8.65
N SER A 71 -0.84 -8.27 -9.53
CA SER A 71 -1.13 -7.97 -10.95
C SER A 71 -2.47 -7.24 -11.13
N LEU A 72 -3.47 -7.61 -10.32
CA LEU A 72 -4.80 -7.03 -10.30
C LEU A 72 -4.76 -5.58 -9.81
N VAL A 73 -4.20 -5.33 -8.63
CA VAL A 73 -4.19 -3.99 -8.04
C VAL A 73 -3.37 -3.01 -8.88
N LEU A 74 -2.30 -3.46 -9.55
CA LEU A 74 -1.55 -2.63 -10.50
C LEU A 74 -2.45 -2.13 -11.66
N GLY A 75 -3.41 -2.96 -12.08
CA GLY A 75 -4.43 -2.59 -13.06
C GLY A 75 -5.43 -1.58 -12.51
N PHE A 76 -5.90 -1.76 -11.27
CA PHE A 76 -6.78 -0.79 -10.59
C PHE A 76 -6.07 0.54 -10.28
N MET A 77 -4.75 0.54 -10.16
CA MET A 77 -3.94 1.75 -9.97
C MET A 77 -3.75 2.56 -11.25
N ARG A 78 -4.45 2.25 -12.34
CA ARG A 78 -4.48 3.12 -13.52
C ARG A 78 -5.44 4.29 -13.24
N SER A 79 -5.10 5.49 -13.71
CA SER A 79 -6.00 6.66 -13.75
C SER A 79 -6.91 6.68 -14.98
N GLN A 80 -6.59 5.89 -16.01
CA GLN A 80 -7.35 5.79 -17.26
C GLN A 80 -6.94 4.55 -18.07
N SER A 81 -7.87 3.97 -18.84
CA SER A 81 -7.60 2.81 -19.72
C SER A 81 -6.81 3.16 -20.97
N LYS A 82 -7.04 4.36 -21.55
CA LYS A 82 -6.52 4.81 -22.87
C LYS A 82 -6.74 3.80 -24.00
N SER A 83 -7.83 3.01 -23.95
CA SER A 83 -8.13 1.95 -24.92
C SER A 83 -7.06 0.85 -25.04
N ILE A 84 -6.14 0.74 -24.08
CA ILE A 84 -5.13 -0.33 -24.01
C ILE A 84 -5.61 -1.38 -23.03
N LYS A 85 -5.77 -2.60 -23.55
CA LYS A 85 -6.10 -3.80 -22.79
C LYS A 85 -5.05 -4.06 -21.70
N TYR A 86 -5.51 -4.27 -20.47
CA TYR A 86 -4.66 -4.68 -19.34
C TYR A 86 -5.04 -6.09 -18.94
N HIS A 87 -4.07 -6.99 -18.88
CA HIS A 87 -4.31 -8.36 -18.48
C HIS A 87 -3.74 -8.61 -17.10
N TYR A 88 -4.50 -9.29 -16.25
CA TYR A 88 -4.08 -9.67 -14.90
C TYR A 88 -3.99 -11.20 -14.80
N PHE A 89 -3.08 -11.68 -13.96
CA PHE A 89 -2.90 -13.10 -13.70
C PHE A 89 -4.00 -13.60 -12.77
N THR A 90 -4.69 -14.69 -13.12
CA THR A 90 -5.87 -15.18 -12.38
C THR A 90 -5.52 -16.04 -11.17
N GLY A 91 -4.24 -16.36 -10.95
CA GLY A 91 -3.80 -17.30 -9.93
C GLY A 91 -3.69 -18.76 -10.41
N ARG A 92 -3.94 -19.01 -11.70
CA ARG A 92 -3.83 -20.34 -12.32
C ARG A 92 -2.79 -20.33 -13.44
N SER A 93 -2.12 -21.46 -13.66
CA SER A 93 -1.40 -21.72 -14.90
C SER A 93 -2.05 -22.90 -15.63
N THR A 94 -2.22 -22.78 -16.94
CA THR A 94 -2.70 -23.86 -17.81
C THR A 94 -1.48 -24.52 -18.43
N GLY A 95 -1.01 -25.62 -17.82
CA GLY A 95 0.28 -26.21 -18.17
C GLY A 95 1.44 -25.31 -17.71
N ALA A 96 2.33 -24.95 -18.63
CA ALA A 96 3.45 -24.04 -18.36
C ALA A 96 3.09 -22.55 -18.46
N GLU A 97 1.93 -22.22 -19.03
CA GLU A 97 1.54 -20.83 -19.32
C GLU A 97 0.64 -20.26 -18.22
N PRO A 98 0.96 -19.08 -17.66
CA PRO A 98 0.08 -18.42 -16.71
C PRO A 98 -1.23 -17.99 -17.39
N ASP A 99 -2.35 -18.18 -16.70
CA ASP A 99 -3.68 -17.78 -17.18
C ASP A 99 -3.93 -16.30 -16.86
N TYR A 100 -4.37 -15.56 -17.88
CA TYR A 100 -4.55 -14.12 -17.83
C TYR A 100 -5.95 -13.74 -18.30
N GLN A 101 -6.59 -12.83 -17.57
CA GLN A 101 -7.89 -12.27 -17.95
C GLN A 101 -7.78 -10.78 -18.26
N LEU A 102 -8.64 -10.31 -19.16
CA LEU A 102 -8.75 -8.90 -19.50
C LEU A 102 -9.44 -8.15 -18.36
N LEU A 103 -8.76 -7.16 -17.83
CA LEU A 103 -9.32 -6.23 -16.87
C LEU A 103 -10.10 -5.14 -17.62
N ASP A 104 -11.32 -4.86 -17.16
CA ASP A 104 -12.18 -3.88 -17.80
C ASP A 104 -11.67 -2.43 -17.61
N GLU A 105 -12.35 -1.48 -18.25
CA GLU A 105 -12.00 -0.06 -18.18
C GLU A 105 -12.46 0.63 -16.89
N GLN A 106 -13.37 0.00 -16.12
CA GLN A 106 -13.88 0.52 -14.84
C GLN A 106 -12.97 0.16 -13.66
N ALA A 107 -12.09 -0.83 -13.81
CA ALA A 107 -11.06 -1.20 -12.87
C ALA A 107 -9.91 -0.18 -12.85
N ILE A 108 -10.21 0.99 -12.29
CA ILE A 108 -9.31 2.14 -12.15
C ILE A 108 -9.56 2.87 -10.82
N GLY A 109 -8.68 3.82 -10.49
CA GLY A 109 -8.90 4.79 -9.42
C GLY A 109 -8.38 4.40 -8.04
N VAL A 110 -7.91 3.17 -7.84
CA VAL A 110 -7.16 2.80 -6.62
C VAL A 110 -5.86 3.60 -6.60
N LYS A 111 -5.46 4.09 -5.43
CA LYS A 111 -4.22 4.85 -5.26
C LYS A 111 -3.37 4.26 -4.14
N PHE A 112 -2.06 4.47 -4.18
CA PHE A 112 -1.15 3.93 -3.17
C PHE A 112 -0.10 4.95 -2.72
N VAL A 113 0.02 5.14 -1.42
CA VAL A 113 1.10 5.94 -0.81
C VAL A 113 2.08 4.98 -0.18
N LEU A 114 3.34 5.07 -0.58
CA LEU A 114 4.45 4.45 0.12
C LEU A 114 5.27 5.53 0.80
N PHE A 115 5.35 5.47 2.13
CA PHE A 115 6.09 6.45 2.92
C PHE A 115 7.02 5.74 3.90
N ARG A 116 8.31 6.09 3.92
CA ARG A 116 9.30 5.45 4.80
C ARG A 116 9.90 6.46 5.76
N GLU A 117 9.83 6.20 7.05
CA GLU A 117 10.73 6.85 8.00
C GLU A 117 12.05 6.05 8.01
N ARG A 118 13.15 6.70 7.62
CA ARG A 118 14.41 6.03 7.26
C ARG A 118 15.06 5.35 8.46
N GLU A 119 14.96 5.96 9.64
CA GLU A 119 15.77 5.63 10.82
C GLU A 119 15.00 4.85 11.89
N LYS A 120 13.84 4.28 11.54
CA LYS A 120 12.99 3.50 12.46
C LYS A 120 12.64 4.27 13.73
N HIS A 121 12.38 5.56 13.56
CA HIS A 121 11.99 6.50 14.61
C HIS A 121 13.02 6.67 15.73
N VAL A 122 14.31 6.34 15.50
CA VAL A 122 15.39 6.45 16.50
C VAL A 122 15.49 7.87 17.05
N ASP A 123 15.44 8.89 16.20
CA ASP A 123 15.60 10.29 16.61
C ASP A 123 14.30 10.93 17.16
N MET A 124 13.18 10.19 17.17
CA MET A 124 11.90 10.65 17.71
C MET A 124 11.84 10.48 19.24
N LEU A 125 12.79 11.08 19.97
CA LEU A 125 12.97 10.86 21.41
C LEU A 125 11.88 11.48 22.29
N ASN A 126 11.18 12.52 21.81
CA ASN A 126 10.21 13.30 22.58
C ASN A 126 8.76 12.82 22.42
N TYR A 127 8.54 11.52 22.17
CA TYR A 127 7.22 10.91 22.00
C TYR A 127 6.92 9.97 23.16
N PRO A 128 5.66 9.88 23.61
CA PRO A 128 5.33 9.14 24.84
C PRO A 128 5.41 7.62 24.69
N ASP A 129 5.30 7.09 23.47
CA ASP A 129 5.38 5.66 23.16
C ASP A 129 5.75 5.45 21.68
N GLU A 130 6.06 4.20 21.29
CA GLU A 130 6.34 3.84 19.89
C GLU A 130 5.13 4.09 18.98
N THR A 131 3.91 3.74 19.44
CA THR A 131 2.67 3.99 18.67
C THR A 131 2.54 5.47 18.28
N SER A 132 2.92 6.38 19.15
CA SER A 132 2.89 7.83 18.92
C SER A 132 3.84 8.28 17.82
N LYS A 133 4.95 7.56 17.63
CA LYS A 133 5.90 7.79 16.56
C LYS A 133 5.28 7.32 15.24
N VAL A 134 4.71 6.11 15.23
CA VAL A 134 3.96 5.53 14.11
C VAL A 134 2.81 6.43 13.66
N GLU A 135 1.96 6.89 14.57
CA GLU A 135 0.83 7.80 14.27
C GLU A 135 1.31 9.13 13.69
N THR A 136 2.51 9.57 14.08
CA THR A 136 3.09 10.82 13.57
C THR A 136 3.64 10.67 12.17
N SER A 137 4.44 9.63 11.90
CA SER A 137 4.92 9.35 10.54
C SER A 137 3.77 8.98 9.60
N PHE A 138 2.75 8.25 10.09
CA PHE A 138 1.50 8.01 9.37
C PHE A 138 0.84 9.32 8.94
N ARG A 139 0.63 10.26 9.88
CA ARG A 139 -0.01 11.56 9.58
C ARG A 139 0.75 12.36 8.53
N ILE A 140 2.08 12.33 8.58
CA ILE A 140 2.96 12.99 7.59
C ILE A 140 2.76 12.34 6.21
N GLY A 141 2.88 11.01 6.14
CA GLY A 141 2.71 10.25 4.89
C GLY A 141 1.31 10.44 4.28
N LEU A 142 0.27 10.37 5.11
CA LEU A 142 -1.13 10.58 4.71
C LEU A 142 -1.32 11.98 4.11
N LYS A 143 -0.87 13.03 4.81
CA LYS A 143 -1.00 14.41 4.33
C LYS A 143 -0.33 14.60 2.97
N GLY A 144 0.93 14.17 2.86
CA GLY A 144 1.71 14.28 1.63
C GLY A 144 1.06 13.51 0.48
N GLY A 145 0.64 12.27 0.76
CA GLY A 145 -0.04 11.40 -0.20
C GLY A 145 -1.35 12.00 -0.73
N LEU A 146 -2.24 12.47 0.16
CA LEU A 146 -3.49 13.09 -0.26
C LEU A 146 -3.25 14.34 -1.11
N HIS A 147 -2.28 15.18 -0.73
CA HIS A 147 -1.96 16.39 -1.47
C HIS A 147 -1.39 16.10 -2.86
N TYR A 148 -0.61 15.04 -3.00
CA TYR A 148 0.03 14.66 -4.27
C TYR A 148 -0.93 13.92 -5.20
N LEU A 149 -1.70 12.98 -4.67
CA LEU A 149 -2.54 12.06 -5.46
C LEU A 149 -3.86 12.68 -5.92
N PHE A 150 -4.32 13.76 -5.28
CA PHE A 150 -5.60 14.40 -5.55
C PHE A 150 -5.43 15.88 -5.91
N SER A 151 -6.49 16.49 -6.42
CA SER A 151 -6.47 17.89 -6.83
C SER A 151 -7.86 18.53 -6.75
N SER A 152 -7.96 19.84 -6.98
CA SER A 152 -9.27 20.51 -7.06
C SER A 152 -10.20 19.96 -8.15
N ARG A 153 -9.65 19.27 -9.17
CA ARG A 153 -10.43 18.61 -10.23
C ARG A 153 -10.89 17.20 -9.85
N ASP A 154 -10.13 16.52 -8.99
CA ASP A 154 -10.37 15.18 -8.45
C ASP A 154 -10.28 15.26 -6.92
N PRO A 155 -11.28 15.88 -6.25
CA PRO A 155 -11.24 16.08 -4.82
C PRO A 155 -11.65 14.80 -4.08
N VAL A 156 -11.14 14.60 -2.86
CA VAL A 156 -11.26 13.35 -2.10
C VAL A 156 -11.84 13.57 -0.71
N ARG A 157 -12.60 12.58 -0.26
CA ARG A 157 -13.02 12.42 1.13
C ARG A 157 -12.65 11.01 1.62
N ILE A 158 -11.88 10.93 2.70
CA ILE A 158 -11.58 9.66 3.37
C ILE A 158 -12.71 9.33 4.33
N THR A 159 -13.45 8.26 4.07
CA THR A 159 -14.64 7.88 4.84
C THR A 159 -14.33 6.87 5.94
N ARG A 160 -13.30 6.04 5.76
CA ARG A 160 -12.77 5.10 6.77
C ARG A 160 -11.26 4.96 6.66
N ILE A 161 -10.62 4.62 7.78
CA ILE A 161 -9.19 4.35 7.92
C ILE A 161 -9.03 3.02 8.67
N HIS A 162 -8.48 2.03 7.99
CA HIS A 162 -8.28 0.68 8.50
C HIS A 162 -6.79 0.46 8.80
N PHE A 163 -6.45 -0.01 10.01
CA PHE A 163 -5.10 -0.40 10.42
C PHE A 163 -5.02 -1.93 10.62
N ASP A 164 -3.88 -2.58 10.38
CA ASP A 164 -3.71 -4.03 10.63
C ASP A 164 -3.38 -4.36 12.10
N GLY A 165 -4.33 -4.15 12.99
CA GLY A 165 -4.28 -4.64 14.38
C GLY A 165 -3.47 -3.76 15.34
N TYR A 166 -4.08 -3.32 16.43
CA TYR A 166 -3.41 -2.48 17.43
C TYR A 166 -2.52 -3.23 18.45
N LEU A 167 -2.68 -4.55 18.58
CA LEU A 167 -2.04 -5.31 19.67
C LEU A 167 -0.51 -5.22 19.66
N HIS A 168 0.10 -5.22 18.47
CA HIS A 168 1.56 -5.11 18.33
C HIS A 168 2.06 -3.69 18.61
N GLN A 169 1.17 -2.69 18.55
CA GLN A 169 1.45 -1.30 18.89
C GLN A 169 1.33 -1.05 20.40
N GLY A 170 0.73 -1.95 21.18
CA GLY A 170 0.60 -1.84 22.64
C GLY A 170 -0.62 -1.03 23.12
N ARG A 171 -1.29 -0.29 22.23
CA ARG A 171 -2.57 0.40 22.47
C ARG A 171 -3.30 0.65 21.15
N HIS A 172 -4.60 0.94 21.24
CA HIS A 172 -5.40 1.42 20.11
C HIS A 172 -4.84 2.71 19.51
N ILE A 173 -5.13 2.91 18.22
CA ILE A 173 -4.78 4.11 17.47
C ILE A 173 -5.54 5.31 18.04
N ASP A 174 -4.81 6.36 18.36
CA ASP A 174 -5.39 7.59 18.89
C ASP A 174 -5.86 8.49 17.74
N ARG A 175 -7.18 8.54 17.57
CA ARG A 175 -7.86 9.43 16.60
C ARG A 175 -7.38 10.87 16.69
N GLN A 176 -7.17 11.40 17.90
CA GLN A 176 -6.72 12.77 18.05
C GLN A 176 -5.35 12.97 17.41
N ARG A 177 -4.47 11.97 17.50
CA ARG A 177 -3.12 12.02 16.95
C ARG A 177 -3.09 11.83 15.44
N VAL A 178 -3.90 10.93 14.89
CA VAL A 178 -3.91 10.66 13.45
C VAL A 178 -4.79 11.61 12.63
N VAL A 179 -5.92 12.06 13.17
CA VAL A 179 -6.93 12.86 12.45
C VAL A 179 -7.01 14.29 13.00
N ASP A 180 -7.24 14.50 14.29
CA ASP A 180 -7.52 15.85 14.80
C ASP A 180 -6.29 16.78 14.77
N ARG A 181 -5.08 16.20 14.81
CA ARG A 181 -3.81 16.93 14.62
C ARG A 181 -3.43 17.12 13.15
N LEU A 182 -4.19 16.58 12.20
CA LEU A 182 -3.93 16.73 10.78
C LEU A 182 -4.39 18.10 10.28
N ASN A 183 -3.50 19.09 10.44
CA ASN A 183 -3.76 20.47 10.04
C ASN A 183 -3.26 20.77 8.62
N GLY A 184 -3.88 21.75 7.96
CA GLY A 184 -3.43 22.28 6.67
C GLY A 184 -3.61 21.31 5.52
N LEU A 185 -4.69 20.51 5.54
CA LEU A 185 -5.18 19.83 4.35
C LEU A 185 -5.61 20.87 3.31
N ARG A 186 -5.36 20.57 2.03
CA ARG A 186 -5.91 21.37 0.91
C ARG A 186 -7.44 21.26 0.88
N ASP A 187 -8.13 22.26 0.37
CA ASP A 187 -9.61 22.30 0.30
C ASP A 187 -10.24 21.12 -0.46
N TYR A 188 -9.46 20.49 -1.35
CA TYR A 188 -9.86 19.31 -2.10
C TYR A 188 -9.66 17.98 -1.35
N CYS A 189 -9.12 18.02 -0.12
CA CYS A 189 -8.95 16.86 0.74
C CYS A 189 -9.83 16.99 1.98
N GLU A 190 -10.54 15.92 2.32
CA GLU A 190 -11.37 15.85 3.51
C GLU A 190 -11.19 14.49 4.18
N ILE A 191 -11.29 14.46 5.52
CA ILE A 191 -11.43 13.23 6.30
C ILE A 191 -12.77 13.33 7.01
N ALA A 192 -13.59 12.28 6.90
CA ALA A 192 -14.87 12.21 7.57
C ALA A 192 -14.69 12.26 9.09
N THR A 193 -15.70 12.77 9.79
CA THR A 193 -15.66 12.92 11.25
C THR A 193 -16.50 11.89 11.99
N THR A 194 -16.97 10.83 11.31
CA THR A 194 -17.86 9.82 11.92
C THR A 194 -17.15 9.08 13.06
N PRO A 195 -17.87 8.63 14.11
CA PRO A 195 -17.24 7.95 15.26
C PRO A 195 -16.47 6.68 14.89
N ASP A 196 -16.94 5.98 13.86
CA ASP A 196 -16.43 4.71 13.33
C ASP A 196 -15.40 4.87 12.20
N LEU A 197 -14.78 6.05 12.11
CA LEU A 197 -13.78 6.40 11.10
C LEU A 197 -12.56 5.49 11.13
N ILE A 198 -12.11 5.07 12.31
CA ILE A 198 -10.90 4.25 12.49
C ILE A 198 -11.32 2.85 12.91
N ASP A 199 -10.81 1.85 12.21
CA ASP A 199 -10.89 0.45 12.59
C ASP A 199 -9.48 -0.13 12.65
N ASP A 200 -9.00 -0.43 13.86
CA ASP A 200 -7.65 -0.94 14.12
C ASP A 200 -7.66 -2.41 14.59
N ARG A 201 -8.76 -3.13 14.35
CA ARG A 201 -8.88 -4.57 14.61
C ARG A 201 -8.04 -5.36 13.60
N ALA A 202 -7.83 -6.66 13.84
CA ALA A 202 -6.89 -7.48 13.07
C ALA A 202 -7.38 -7.82 11.64
N SER A 203 -6.43 -7.98 10.70
CA SER A 203 -6.71 -8.45 9.33
C SER A 203 -6.74 -9.98 9.13
N ASP A 204 -6.50 -10.79 10.18
CA ASP A 204 -6.76 -12.24 10.09
C ASP A 204 -8.26 -12.48 10.31
N PRO A 205 -9.02 -12.93 9.28
CA PRO A 205 -10.46 -13.13 9.41
C PRO A 205 -10.85 -14.24 10.39
N ARG A 206 -9.88 -14.99 10.93
CA ARG A 206 -10.09 -15.99 12.00
C ARG A 206 -9.82 -15.44 13.40
N SER A 207 -9.33 -14.21 13.52
CA SER A 207 -9.16 -13.54 14.80
C SER A 207 -10.52 -13.29 15.45
N LYS A 208 -10.59 -13.33 16.77
CA LYS A 208 -11.81 -12.95 17.51
C LYS A 208 -12.14 -11.46 17.37
N ASP A 209 -11.10 -10.66 17.20
CA ASP A 209 -11.17 -9.22 16.99
C ASP A 209 -10.74 -8.91 15.55
N ALA A 210 -11.38 -9.58 14.59
CA ALA A 210 -11.15 -9.35 13.17
C ALA A 210 -12.01 -8.19 12.67
N GLN A 211 -11.49 -7.47 11.68
CA GLN A 211 -12.33 -6.65 10.82
C GLN A 211 -13.22 -7.53 9.93
N ASP A 212 -14.15 -6.91 9.21
CA ASP A 212 -14.96 -7.63 8.24
C ASP A 212 -14.07 -8.31 7.18
N TYR A 213 -14.50 -9.48 6.68
CA TYR A 213 -13.68 -10.28 5.76
C TYR A 213 -13.21 -9.49 4.53
N ALA A 214 -14.07 -8.60 4.02
CA ALA A 214 -13.73 -7.70 2.92
C ALA A 214 -12.51 -6.81 3.25
N ASP A 215 -12.53 -6.15 4.41
CA ASP A 215 -11.48 -5.23 4.84
C ASP A 215 -10.19 -5.97 5.20
N CYS A 216 -10.30 -7.17 5.78
CA CYS A 216 -9.17 -8.08 5.97
C CYS A 216 -8.43 -8.37 4.66
N GLN A 217 -9.15 -8.57 3.55
CA GLN A 217 -8.51 -8.82 2.25
C GLN A 217 -7.77 -7.59 1.72
N LEU A 218 -8.29 -6.38 1.95
CA LEU A 218 -7.64 -5.14 1.49
C LEU A 218 -6.44 -4.74 2.37
N LEU A 219 -6.47 -5.06 3.67
CA LEU A 219 -5.29 -4.97 4.53
C LEU A 219 -4.19 -5.96 4.08
N GLN A 220 -4.56 -7.22 3.81
CA GLN A 220 -3.61 -8.20 3.26
C GLN A 220 -3.06 -7.79 1.89
N LEU A 221 -3.86 -7.13 1.03
CA LEU A 221 -3.38 -6.55 -0.22
C LEU A 221 -2.40 -5.40 0.02
N THR A 222 -2.61 -4.62 1.08
CA THR A 222 -1.72 -3.52 1.49
C THR A 222 -0.36 -4.06 1.95
N ASP A 223 -0.32 -5.11 2.77
CA ASP A 223 0.92 -5.84 3.14
C ASP A 223 1.70 -6.29 1.88
N LEU A 224 0.99 -6.91 0.93
CA LEU A 224 1.58 -7.39 -0.31
C LEU A 224 2.18 -6.26 -1.15
N LEU A 225 1.50 -5.11 -1.22
CA LEU A 225 2.01 -3.92 -1.91
C LEU A 225 3.27 -3.39 -1.23
N ILE A 226 3.25 -3.19 0.09
CA ILE A 226 4.44 -2.74 0.85
C ILE A 226 5.61 -3.69 0.59
N GLY A 227 5.38 -4.99 0.74
CA GLY A 227 6.39 -6.01 0.51
C GLY A 227 6.93 -6.01 -0.92
N SER A 228 6.07 -5.86 -1.94
CA SER A 228 6.47 -5.78 -3.35
C SER A 228 7.33 -4.55 -3.64
N PHE A 229 6.93 -3.36 -3.16
CA PHE A 229 7.72 -2.14 -3.30
C PHE A 229 9.05 -2.23 -2.57
N ARG A 230 9.03 -2.68 -1.31
CA ARG A 230 10.23 -2.87 -0.52
C ARG A 230 11.21 -3.83 -1.22
N ALA A 231 10.73 -4.96 -1.72
CA ALA A 231 11.54 -5.90 -2.49
C ALA A 231 12.09 -5.27 -3.78
N ALA A 232 11.33 -4.38 -4.44
CA ALA A 232 11.78 -3.68 -5.63
C ALA A 232 12.88 -2.64 -5.36
N PHE A 233 12.92 -2.09 -4.13
CA PHE A 233 14.03 -1.27 -3.63
C PHE A 233 15.23 -2.10 -3.14
N GLY A 234 15.18 -3.43 -3.26
CA GLY A 234 16.29 -4.33 -2.89
C GLY A 234 16.16 -4.99 -1.53
N PHE A 235 15.11 -4.71 -0.73
CA PHE A 235 14.95 -5.36 0.58
C PHE A 235 14.00 -6.56 0.52
N TYR A 236 14.54 -7.69 0.06
CA TYR A 236 13.86 -8.98 -0.02
C TYR A 236 14.70 -10.09 0.65
N SER A 237 14.04 -11.15 1.10
CA SER A 237 14.71 -12.26 1.81
C SER A 237 14.94 -13.50 0.93
N ASN A 238 14.27 -13.60 -0.21
CA ASN A 238 14.35 -14.76 -1.10
C ASN A 238 13.91 -14.44 -2.54
N GLU A 239 14.17 -15.37 -3.46
CA GLU A 239 13.89 -15.22 -4.89
C GLU A 239 12.39 -15.08 -5.19
N ALA A 240 11.50 -15.72 -4.43
CA ALA A 240 10.06 -15.61 -4.63
C ALA A 240 9.56 -14.18 -4.37
N GLN A 241 10.03 -13.55 -3.29
CA GLN A 241 9.74 -12.14 -3.00
C GLN A 241 10.30 -11.20 -4.09
N TRP A 242 11.53 -11.43 -4.55
CA TRP A 242 12.11 -10.68 -5.67
C TRP A 242 11.26 -10.80 -6.95
N LYS A 243 10.77 -12.00 -7.27
CA LYS A 243 9.89 -12.20 -8.44
C LYS A 243 8.56 -11.46 -8.32
N LEU A 244 7.99 -11.35 -7.12
CA LEU A 244 6.79 -10.54 -6.86
C LEU A 244 7.05 -9.03 -6.93
N ALA A 245 8.30 -8.60 -6.77
CA ALA A 245 8.69 -7.20 -6.88
C ALA A 245 8.53 -6.62 -8.30
N LYS A 246 8.43 -7.48 -9.33
CA LYS A 246 8.33 -7.06 -10.75
C LYS A 246 7.25 -5.99 -11.00
N TYR A 247 6.14 -6.04 -10.27
CA TYR A 247 5.03 -5.10 -10.40
C TYR A 247 5.40 -3.72 -9.88
N ALA A 248 5.97 -3.65 -8.67
CA ALA A 248 6.44 -2.41 -8.10
C ALA A 248 7.67 -1.85 -8.83
N HIS A 249 8.60 -2.72 -9.25
CA HIS A 249 9.79 -2.33 -10.01
C HIS A 249 9.41 -1.57 -11.29
N TRP A 250 8.39 -2.07 -12.01
CA TRP A 250 7.85 -1.37 -13.18
C TRP A 250 7.31 0.03 -12.83
N LEU A 251 6.55 0.16 -11.75
CA LEU A 251 6.03 1.45 -11.28
C LEU A 251 7.15 2.41 -10.87
N ILE A 252 8.14 1.93 -10.12
CA ILE A 252 9.26 2.74 -9.64
C ILE A 252 10.07 3.26 -10.83
N HIS A 253 10.39 2.42 -11.81
CA HIS A 253 11.08 2.87 -13.02
C HIS A 253 10.28 3.93 -13.77
N LYS A 254 8.95 3.77 -13.87
CA LYS A 254 8.09 4.80 -14.47
C LYS A 254 8.09 6.10 -13.69
N TYR A 255 8.04 6.02 -12.37
CA TYR A 255 8.13 7.20 -11.50
C TYR A 255 9.46 7.94 -11.69
N ALA A 256 10.57 7.21 -11.82
CA ALA A 256 11.91 7.73 -12.02
C ALA A 256 12.11 8.41 -13.39
N GLU A 257 11.25 8.16 -14.39
CA GLU A 257 11.25 8.91 -15.66
C GLU A 257 10.87 10.40 -15.48
N GLY A 258 10.37 10.78 -14.30
CA GLY A 258 10.13 12.15 -13.89
C GLY A 258 8.76 12.70 -14.28
N PRO A 259 8.39 13.90 -13.75
CA PRO A 259 7.03 14.44 -13.86
C PRO A 259 6.55 14.63 -15.30
N ALA A 260 7.44 15.02 -16.22
CA ALA A 260 7.08 15.27 -17.61
C ALA A 260 6.58 13.99 -18.31
N ARG A 261 7.23 12.85 -18.06
CA ARG A 261 6.80 11.55 -18.62
C ARG A 261 5.61 10.99 -17.86
N MET A 262 5.59 11.16 -16.54
CA MET A 262 4.47 10.69 -15.71
C MET A 262 3.14 11.36 -16.04
N ARG A 263 3.13 12.64 -16.45
CA ARG A 263 1.89 13.34 -16.88
C ARG A 263 1.08 12.58 -17.94
N ASN A 264 1.76 11.87 -18.84
CA ASN A 264 1.13 11.08 -19.89
C ASN A 264 0.98 9.60 -19.54
N SER A 265 1.48 9.17 -18.38
CA SER A 265 1.36 7.80 -17.88
C SER A 265 -0.09 7.49 -17.48
N ARG A 266 -0.46 6.20 -17.62
CA ARG A 266 -1.71 5.68 -17.06
C ARG A 266 -1.68 5.58 -15.54
N TRP A 267 -0.53 5.79 -14.90
CA TRP A 267 -0.37 5.79 -13.44
C TRP A 267 -0.06 7.18 -12.88
N ASN A 268 -0.36 8.23 -13.66
CA ASN A 268 -0.19 9.60 -13.18
C ASN A 268 -1.09 9.87 -11.98
N HIS A 269 -0.53 10.37 -10.87
CA HIS A 269 -1.22 10.65 -9.60
C HIS A 269 -2.01 9.46 -9.03
N THR A 270 -1.58 8.23 -9.27
CA THR A 270 -2.15 7.02 -8.63
C THR A 270 -1.22 6.36 -7.64
N PHE A 271 0.04 6.78 -7.59
CA PHE A 271 0.93 6.40 -6.52
C PHE A 271 1.97 7.48 -6.25
N CYS A 272 2.50 7.48 -5.03
CA CYS A 272 3.63 8.30 -4.64
C CYS A 272 4.52 7.54 -3.68
N MET A 273 5.81 7.89 -3.69
CA MET A 273 6.83 7.29 -2.86
C MET A 273 7.71 8.39 -2.30
N SER A 274 7.97 8.37 -1.00
CA SER A 274 8.85 9.33 -0.34
C SER A 274 9.43 8.69 0.92
N GLN A 275 10.59 9.16 1.36
CA GLN A 275 11.10 8.91 2.69
C GLN A 275 11.28 10.20 3.49
N CYS A 276 11.36 10.08 4.81
CA CYS A 276 11.75 11.15 5.70
C CYS A 276 12.71 10.67 6.79
N TYR A 277 13.36 11.62 7.44
CA TYR A 277 14.15 11.43 8.66
C TYR A 277 14.12 12.73 9.48
N LEU A 278 14.48 12.64 10.77
CA LEU A 278 14.46 13.79 11.66
C LEU A 278 15.89 14.27 11.91
N GLU A 279 16.25 15.44 11.37
CA GLU A 279 17.59 16.00 11.54
C GLU A 279 17.50 17.34 12.27
N GLN A 280 18.22 17.47 13.39
CA GLN A 280 18.26 18.68 14.21
C GLN A 280 16.85 19.21 14.57
N GLY A 281 15.91 18.30 14.86
CA GLY A 281 14.53 18.63 15.21
C GLY A 281 13.62 19.03 14.03
N SER A 282 14.11 18.94 12.79
CA SER A 282 13.36 19.25 11.57
C SER A 282 13.20 18.02 10.68
N TRP A 283 11.98 17.83 10.16
CA TRP A 283 11.69 16.75 9.22
C TRP A 283 12.30 17.06 7.85
N GLN A 284 13.16 16.14 7.38
CA GLN A 284 13.72 16.16 6.05
C GLN A 284 12.96 15.17 5.16
N PHE A 285 12.81 15.48 3.87
CA PHE A 285 12.05 14.67 2.92
C PHE A 285 12.88 14.39 1.67
N GLU A 286 12.91 13.13 1.27
CA GLU A 286 13.74 12.66 0.15
C GLU A 286 13.01 11.64 -0.72
N THR A 287 13.56 11.42 -1.92
CA THR A 287 13.17 10.28 -2.75
C THR A 287 13.85 9.02 -2.23
N ILE A 288 13.16 7.87 -2.31
CA ILE A 288 13.73 6.58 -1.92
C ILE A 288 14.72 6.13 -3.01
N GLU A 289 15.96 5.86 -2.64
CA GLU A 289 16.97 5.38 -3.57
C GLU A 289 16.76 3.90 -3.92
N LEU A 290 16.91 3.57 -5.21
CA LEU A 290 16.93 2.20 -5.70
C LEU A 290 18.29 1.56 -5.40
N LEU A 291 18.32 0.51 -4.58
CA LEU A 291 19.54 -0.28 -4.43
C LEU A 291 19.75 -1.15 -5.68
N GLU A 292 20.93 -1.07 -6.27
CA GLU A 292 21.30 -1.98 -7.35
C GLU A 292 21.37 -3.42 -6.82
N LYS A 293 21.01 -4.39 -7.68
CA LYS A 293 20.93 -5.83 -7.35
C LYS A 293 22.21 -6.37 -6.67
N THR A 294 23.35 -5.77 -6.93
CA THR A 294 24.67 -6.12 -6.37
C THR A 294 24.84 -5.75 -4.89
N GLN A 295 24.10 -4.75 -4.38
CA GLN A 295 24.12 -4.37 -2.96
C GLN A 295 23.04 -5.10 -2.14
N ALA A 296 21.97 -5.56 -2.80
CA ALA A 296 20.78 -6.17 -2.19
C ALA A 296 20.97 -7.62 -1.70
N SER A 297 22.16 -8.21 -1.85
CA SER A 297 22.43 -9.57 -1.38
C SER A 297 23.88 -9.75 -0.92
N GLN A 298 24.21 -9.21 0.25
CA GLN A 298 25.05 -9.96 1.17
C GLN A 298 24.18 -10.35 2.37
N PRO A 299 23.74 -11.61 2.49
CA PRO A 299 23.42 -12.12 3.82
C PRO A 299 24.69 -11.96 4.64
N SER A 300 24.60 -11.25 5.77
CA SER A 300 25.65 -11.28 6.78
C SER A 300 25.86 -12.75 7.16
N LEU A 301 26.90 -13.37 6.62
CA LEU A 301 27.48 -14.58 7.16
C LEU A 301 28.14 -14.18 8.48
N LEU A 302 27.33 -14.09 9.54
CA LEU A 302 27.85 -14.18 10.89
C LEU A 302 28.12 -15.65 11.15
N VAL A 303 29.41 -15.99 11.06
CA VAL A 303 30.04 -17.12 11.77
C VAL A 303 30.07 -16.79 13.26
#